data_AF-A0A925V0B5-F1
#
_entry.id   AF-A0A925V0B5-F1
#
_cell.length_a   1.000
_cell.length_b   1.000
_cell.length_c   1.000
_cell.angle_alpha   90.00
_cell.angle_beta   90.00
_cell.angle_gamma   90.00
#
_symmetry.space_group_name_H-M   'P 1'
#
loop_
_entity.id
_entity.type
_entity.pdbx_description
1 polymer ?
#
loop_
_entity_poly.entity_id
_entity_poly.type
_entity_poly.pdbx_seq_one_letter_code
_entity_poly.pdbx_strand_id
1 'polypeptide(L)'
;MPQALLEPVAAGQTRFRMQGLAPDARGIAIGREVLVVLPSIDALVSFLGAYSDEASLDDLLPTMTLEHARRAGGGHATLVRCSSSDGYAVDRLARLAGAARGQLYTGGGAVFVRWRERDAPFGYDLADPVQPARDEVVVADVDYLARYVTTHRMDPVELIQRLELRAVPIPLGGVTRDPELCGLKEMALVLVAPALASRVLRYLWRIEVPMAGYYARLSGDTQPSLLLRVRQPRPRMLDVLSQIPGIELLAPVSSRAAVEIGWRHPIQLASAQSCLPGDEMFLFRGGVARVERLDGPPRFVDGRHLVESTMQGRLREVSQLRDAELEPLRVELRMRPTTVAREPRAVLVGWSEVRLLRHLVYLLPPSALAAARLVPLDEGIVVLAGASSLGRNPPTAAVLGAGVLLPLGRRLGEVAPGVLVPATGRPVAPWWGRLPAA
;
A
#
# COMPACT_ATOMS: atom_id res chain seq x y z
N MET A 1 48.56 32.66 -5.76
CA MET A 1 47.10 32.83 -5.65
C MET A 1 46.48 31.51 -6.03
N PRO A 2 45.61 30.89 -5.23
CA PRO A 2 44.91 29.69 -5.65
C PRO A 2 44.11 30.01 -6.91
N GLN A 3 44.30 29.21 -7.96
CA GLN A 3 43.63 29.37 -9.25
C GLN A 3 42.14 29.05 -9.04
N ALA A 4 41.26 29.99 -9.40
CA ALA A 4 39.81 29.78 -9.29
C ALA A 4 39.40 28.65 -10.24
N LEU A 5 38.56 27.73 -9.79
CA LEU A 5 38.08 26.61 -10.61
C LEU A 5 36.99 27.06 -11.60
N LEU A 6 36.19 28.04 -11.20
CA LEU A 6 35.08 28.60 -11.97
C LEU A 6 35.25 30.11 -12.14
N GLU A 7 34.92 30.60 -13.33
CA GLU A 7 34.85 32.02 -13.65
C GLU A 7 33.37 32.44 -13.84
N PRO A 8 32.91 33.54 -13.21
CA PRO A 8 31.56 34.05 -13.44
C PRO A 8 31.34 34.45 -14.90
N VAL A 9 30.22 34.07 -15.48
CA VAL A 9 29.86 34.40 -16.86
C VAL A 9 29.49 35.87 -16.97
N ALA A 10 30.10 36.56 -17.94
CA ALA A 10 29.79 37.96 -18.22
C ALA A 10 28.50 38.10 -19.05
N ALA A 11 27.79 39.21 -18.89
CA ALA A 11 26.62 39.52 -19.70
C ALA A 11 26.98 39.56 -21.19
N GLY A 12 26.24 38.80 -22.02
CA GLY A 12 26.48 38.73 -23.47
C GLY A 12 27.62 37.80 -23.89
N GLN A 13 28.22 37.05 -22.95
CA GLN A 13 29.19 36.01 -23.29
C GLN A 13 28.52 34.87 -24.06
N THR A 14 29.10 34.53 -25.21
CA THR A 14 28.58 33.49 -26.12
C THR A 14 29.56 32.34 -26.34
N ARG A 15 30.78 32.47 -25.82
CA ARG A 15 31.84 31.47 -25.92
C ARG A 15 32.16 30.95 -24.53
N PHE A 16 32.13 29.64 -24.38
CA PHE A 16 32.42 28.95 -23.12
C PHE A 16 33.60 28.00 -23.30
N ARG A 17 34.44 27.89 -22.26
CA ARG A 17 35.54 26.92 -22.19
C ARG A 17 34.98 25.52 -21.95
N MET A 18 33.93 25.41 -21.15
CA MET A 18 33.21 24.15 -20.97
C MET A 18 32.43 23.76 -22.23
N GLN A 19 32.64 22.52 -22.69
CA GLN A 19 31.86 21.97 -23.78
C GLN A 19 30.42 21.69 -23.37
N GLY A 20 29.48 22.10 -24.22
CA GLY A 20 28.05 21.84 -24.01
C GLY A 20 27.29 22.94 -23.27
N LEU A 21 27.97 24.00 -22.78
CA LEU A 21 27.32 25.23 -22.33
C LEU A 21 26.97 26.13 -23.52
N ALA A 22 25.79 26.73 -23.45
CA ALA A 22 25.32 27.76 -24.36
C ALA A 22 24.56 28.84 -23.58
N PRO A 23 24.47 30.08 -24.07
CA PRO A 23 23.64 31.08 -23.41
C PRO A 23 22.17 30.86 -23.79
N ASP A 24 21.28 30.86 -22.80
CA ASP A 24 19.83 30.97 -23.02
C ASP A 24 19.48 32.38 -23.55
N ALA A 25 18.22 32.61 -23.96
CA ALA A 25 17.68 33.90 -24.39
C ALA A 25 17.89 35.03 -23.35
N ARG A 26 18.09 34.68 -22.07
CA ARG A 26 18.39 35.61 -20.97
C ARG A 26 19.90 35.88 -20.78
N GLY A 27 20.76 35.25 -21.58
CA GLY A 27 22.21 35.29 -21.42
C GLY A 27 22.75 34.41 -20.28
N ILE A 28 21.93 33.52 -19.71
CA ILE A 28 22.33 32.59 -18.65
C ILE A 28 23.03 31.39 -19.30
N ALA A 29 24.21 31.03 -18.80
CA ALA A 29 24.90 29.82 -19.23
C ALA A 29 24.14 28.57 -18.78
N ILE A 30 23.66 27.81 -19.75
CA ILE A 30 22.92 26.58 -19.54
C ILE A 30 23.53 25.49 -20.41
N GLY A 31 23.80 24.34 -19.81
CA GLY A 31 24.21 23.13 -20.52
C GLY A 31 23.02 22.40 -21.11
N ARG A 32 23.25 21.41 -21.98
CA ARG A 32 22.20 20.54 -22.55
C ARG A 32 21.51 19.66 -21.50
N GLU A 33 22.20 19.41 -20.40
CA GLU A 33 21.77 18.56 -19.31
C GLU A 33 21.93 19.28 -17.98
N VAL A 34 21.13 18.86 -17.02
CA VAL A 34 21.20 19.30 -15.63
C VAL A 34 21.46 18.08 -14.77
N LEU A 35 22.33 18.24 -13.79
CA LEU A 35 22.69 17.24 -12.81
C LEU A 35 22.33 17.75 -11.42
N VAL A 36 21.41 17.06 -10.74
CA VAL A 36 21.16 17.23 -9.31
C VAL A 36 21.98 16.18 -8.56
N VAL A 37 22.83 16.62 -7.64
CA VAL A 37 23.58 15.75 -6.74
C VAL A 37 22.91 15.77 -5.37
N LEU A 38 22.44 14.61 -4.92
CA LEU A 38 21.74 14.43 -3.65
C LEU A 38 22.53 13.53 -2.71
N PRO A 39 22.48 13.76 -1.39
CA PRO A 39 23.26 12.99 -0.42
C PRO A 39 22.72 11.58 -0.19
N SER A 40 21.43 11.32 -0.46
CA SER A 40 20.78 10.03 -0.18
C SER A 40 19.54 9.80 -1.06
N ILE A 41 18.98 8.58 -0.99
CA ILE A 41 17.69 8.24 -1.61
C ILE A 41 16.54 9.00 -0.93
N ASP A 42 16.58 9.24 0.39
CA ASP A 42 15.55 10.02 1.06
C ASP A 42 15.50 11.47 0.56
N ALA A 43 16.66 12.04 0.25
CA ALA A 43 16.76 13.35 -0.38
C ALA A 43 16.19 13.34 -1.80
N LEU A 44 16.41 12.25 -2.56
CA LEU A 44 15.76 12.05 -3.87
C LEU A 44 14.24 11.98 -3.75
N VAL A 45 13.70 11.19 -2.83
CA VAL A 45 12.25 11.08 -2.63
C VAL A 45 11.66 12.43 -2.21
N SER A 46 12.36 13.17 -1.35
CA SER A 46 11.93 14.52 -0.93
C SER A 46 11.97 15.51 -2.10
N PHE A 47 13.00 15.46 -2.94
CA PHE A 47 13.11 16.26 -4.15
C PHE A 47 11.99 15.95 -5.15
N LEU A 48 11.75 14.68 -5.46
CA LEU A 48 10.68 14.25 -6.37
C LEU A 48 9.30 14.59 -5.82
N GLY A 49 9.08 14.43 -4.51
CA GLY A 49 7.84 14.82 -3.84
C GLY A 49 7.58 16.33 -3.97
N ALA A 50 8.58 17.16 -3.67
CA ALA A 50 8.46 18.62 -3.79
C ALA A 50 8.29 19.07 -5.26
N TYR A 51 8.94 18.39 -6.20
CA TYR A 51 8.75 18.64 -7.63
C TYR A 51 7.33 18.28 -8.06
N SER A 52 6.81 17.12 -7.62
CA SER A 52 5.46 16.65 -7.94
C SER A 52 4.34 17.55 -7.41
N ASP A 53 4.62 18.32 -6.35
CA ASP A 53 3.69 19.32 -5.80
C ASP A 53 3.66 20.60 -6.67
N GLU A 54 4.73 20.90 -7.40
CA GLU A 54 4.92 22.15 -8.13
C GLU A 54 4.78 22.04 -9.66
N ALA A 55 5.07 20.88 -10.23
CA ALA A 55 5.13 20.60 -11.67
C ALA A 55 4.85 19.13 -11.97
N SER A 56 4.54 18.82 -13.24
CA SER A 56 4.31 17.45 -13.68
C SER A 56 5.62 16.67 -13.75
N LEU A 57 5.73 15.56 -13.02
CA LEU A 57 6.87 14.64 -13.17
C LEU A 57 6.92 14.01 -14.55
N ASP A 58 5.77 13.91 -15.25
CA ASP A 58 5.71 13.40 -16.63
C ASP A 58 6.54 14.23 -17.62
N ASP A 59 6.85 15.51 -17.30
CA ASP A 59 7.74 16.34 -18.11
C ASP A 59 9.22 15.97 -17.91
N LEU A 60 9.57 15.52 -16.70
CA LEU A 60 10.94 15.20 -16.30
C LEU A 60 11.32 13.75 -16.61
N LEU A 61 10.41 12.81 -16.31
CA LEU A 61 10.61 11.36 -16.37
C LEU A 61 11.19 10.85 -17.71
N PRO A 62 10.75 11.32 -18.90
CA PRO A 62 11.25 10.80 -20.17
C PRO A 62 12.75 11.01 -20.40
N THR A 63 13.34 12.03 -19.78
CA THR A 63 14.77 12.36 -19.91
C THR A 63 15.54 12.11 -18.63
N MET A 64 14.86 11.67 -17.56
CA MET A 64 15.45 11.51 -16.24
C MET A 64 16.20 10.19 -16.13
N THR A 65 17.44 10.25 -15.64
CA THR A 65 18.19 9.07 -15.23
C THR A 65 18.59 9.18 -13.77
N LEU A 66 18.44 8.09 -13.03
CA LEU A 66 18.83 8.01 -11.63
C LEU A 66 20.05 7.10 -11.49
N GLU A 67 21.11 7.63 -10.91
CA GLU A 67 22.36 6.89 -10.72
C GLU A 67 22.80 6.97 -9.26
N HIS A 68 23.10 5.82 -8.65
CA HIS A 68 23.83 5.79 -7.40
C HIS A 68 25.33 5.85 -7.73
N ALA A 69 26.04 6.82 -7.17
CA ALA A 69 27.44 7.06 -7.48
C ALA A 69 28.29 7.15 -6.21
N ARG A 70 29.55 6.73 -6.33
CA ARG A 70 30.56 6.88 -5.28
C ARG A 70 31.48 8.06 -5.61
N ARG A 71 31.71 8.93 -4.65
CA ARG A 71 32.67 10.04 -4.81
C ARG A 71 34.10 9.51 -4.64
N ALA A 72 35.05 10.02 -5.44
CA ALA A 72 36.45 9.61 -5.39
C ALA A 72 37.10 9.78 -4.00
N GLY A 73 36.72 10.83 -3.26
CA GLY A 73 37.14 11.09 -1.88
C GLY A 73 36.39 10.32 -0.79
N GLY A 74 35.53 9.36 -1.17
CA GLY A 74 34.65 8.65 -0.25
C GLY A 74 33.26 9.26 -0.15
N GLY A 75 32.30 8.44 0.28
CA GLY A 75 30.88 8.79 0.33
C GLY A 75 30.09 8.39 -0.91
N HIS A 76 28.78 8.27 -0.71
CA HIS A 76 27.81 7.94 -1.74
C HIS A 76 26.95 9.17 -2.06
N ALA A 77 26.46 9.24 -3.28
CA ALA A 77 25.53 10.25 -3.73
C ALA A 77 24.52 9.64 -4.71
N THR A 78 23.35 10.25 -4.79
CA THR A 78 22.37 9.96 -5.82
C THR A 78 22.41 11.08 -6.85
N LEU A 79 22.71 10.73 -8.08
CA LEU A 79 22.77 11.63 -9.22
C LEU A 79 21.45 11.55 -9.98
N VAL A 80 20.81 12.70 -10.19
CA VAL A 80 19.63 12.82 -11.05
C VAL A 80 20.05 13.64 -12.24
N ARG A 81 20.01 13.05 -13.43
CA ARG A 81 20.28 13.76 -14.67
C ARG A 81 18.99 13.92 -15.45
N CYS A 82 18.81 15.06 -16.07
CA CYS A 82 17.66 15.34 -16.95
C CYS A 82 18.06 16.36 -18.01
N SER A 83 17.29 16.44 -19.10
CA SER A 83 17.53 17.46 -20.12
C SER A 83 17.20 18.85 -19.58
N SER A 84 18.01 19.84 -19.93
CA SER A 84 17.64 21.24 -19.73
C SER A 84 16.60 21.67 -20.77
N SER A 85 15.50 22.28 -20.35
CA SER A 85 14.56 22.93 -21.26
C SER A 85 14.83 24.43 -21.37
N ASP A 86 14.71 25.15 -20.26
CA ASP A 86 14.92 26.60 -20.17
C ASP A 86 15.47 27.01 -18.79
N GLY A 87 15.95 28.25 -18.66
CA GLY A 87 16.48 28.74 -17.39
C GLY A 87 15.45 28.76 -16.24
N TYR A 88 14.14 28.87 -16.51
CA TYR A 88 13.11 28.89 -15.48
C TYR A 88 12.88 27.51 -14.85
N ALA A 89 12.88 26.46 -15.67
CA ALA A 89 12.81 25.07 -15.24
C ALA A 89 14.04 24.71 -14.41
N VAL A 90 15.24 25.14 -14.84
CA VAL A 90 16.46 24.91 -14.07
C VAL A 90 16.48 25.69 -12.76
N ASP A 91 15.98 26.93 -12.71
CA ASP A 91 15.81 27.69 -11.47
C ASP A 91 14.88 26.98 -10.47
N ARG A 92 13.79 26.37 -10.96
CA ARG A 92 12.89 25.55 -10.15
C ARG A 92 13.62 24.33 -9.60
N LEU A 93 14.31 23.58 -10.46
CA LEU A 93 15.10 22.41 -10.06
C LEU A 93 16.15 22.79 -9.02
N ALA A 94 16.84 23.92 -9.18
CA ALA A 94 17.83 24.43 -8.23
C ALA A 94 17.22 24.69 -6.85
N ARG A 95 16.08 25.39 -6.81
CA ARG A 95 15.37 25.69 -5.56
C ARG A 95 14.94 24.42 -4.83
N LEU A 96 14.32 23.49 -5.56
CA LEU A 96 13.82 22.23 -5.01
C LEU A 96 14.96 21.30 -4.56
N ALA A 97 16.05 21.24 -5.35
CA ALA A 97 17.26 20.52 -4.98
C ALA A 97 17.84 21.08 -3.68
N GLY A 98 17.97 22.41 -3.56
CA GLY A 98 18.43 23.06 -2.34
C GLY A 98 17.56 22.74 -1.11
N ALA A 99 16.23 22.72 -1.27
CA ALA A 99 15.31 22.32 -0.20
C ALA A 99 15.51 20.85 0.22
N ALA A 100 15.86 19.97 -0.72
CA ALA A 100 16.22 18.57 -0.47
C ALA A 100 17.69 18.36 -0.04
N ARG A 101 18.42 19.43 0.29
CA ARG A 101 19.87 19.42 0.62
C ARG A 101 20.77 18.89 -0.50
N GLY A 102 20.30 18.98 -1.74
CA GLY A 102 21.05 18.70 -2.94
C GLY A 102 21.71 19.94 -3.52
N GLN A 103 22.54 19.72 -4.53
CA GLN A 103 23.22 20.76 -5.30
C GLN A 103 22.93 20.55 -6.78
N LEU A 104 22.70 21.64 -7.50
CA LEU A 104 22.35 21.63 -8.91
C LEU A 104 23.53 22.13 -9.75
N TYR A 105 23.78 21.41 -10.83
CA TYR A 105 24.82 21.70 -11.80
C TYR A 105 24.24 21.62 -13.21
N THR A 106 24.83 22.38 -14.13
CA THR A 106 24.45 22.40 -15.53
C THR A 106 25.65 22.03 -16.40
N GLY A 107 25.42 21.36 -17.53
CA GLY A 107 26.51 20.86 -18.34
C GLY A 107 26.09 19.91 -19.44
N GLY A 108 26.98 18.99 -19.77
CA GLY A 108 26.70 17.96 -20.78
C GLY A 108 27.69 16.81 -20.71
N GLY A 109 27.16 15.59 -20.85
CA GLY A 109 27.98 14.38 -20.94
C GLY A 109 28.62 14.02 -19.60
N ALA A 110 29.89 14.33 -19.40
CA ALA A 110 30.63 13.90 -18.20
C ALA A 110 31.09 15.06 -17.32
N VAL A 111 30.88 16.31 -17.73
CA VAL A 111 31.31 17.49 -16.97
C VAL A 111 30.11 18.39 -16.70
N PHE A 112 30.02 18.90 -15.48
CA PHE A 112 28.97 19.78 -14.99
C PHE A 112 29.57 20.90 -14.15
N VAL A 113 29.05 22.13 -14.29
CA VAL A 113 29.46 23.31 -13.52
C VAL A 113 28.31 23.79 -12.64
N ARG A 114 28.65 24.47 -11.54
CA ARG A 114 27.69 25.00 -10.57
C ARG A 114 26.61 25.83 -11.28
N TRP A 115 25.34 25.56 -10.96
CA TRP A 115 24.26 26.44 -11.42
C TRP A 115 24.36 27.81 -10.74
N ARG A 116 23.95 28.86 -11.47
CA ARG A 116 24.08 30.27 -11.10
C ARG A 116 23.67 30.57 -9.65
N GLU A 117 24.34 31.58 -9.09
CA GLU A 117 24.08 32.08 -7.75
C GLU A 117 23.87 33.60 -7.76
N ARG A 118 23.62 34.19 -6.59
CA ARG A 118 23.41 35.64 -6.48
C ARG A 118 24.62 36.43 -7.00
N ASP A 119 25.83 35.94 -6.74
CA ASP A 119 27.08 36.61 -7.09
C ASP A 119 27.52 36.32 -8.54
N ALA A 120 26.91 35.32 -9.19
CA ALA A 120 27.12 34.98 -10.60
C ALA A 120 25.75 34.75 -11.27
N PRO A 121 24.98 35.82 -11.55
CA PRO A 121 23.58 35.71 -11.99
C PRO A 121 23.41 35.04 -13.36
N PHE A 122 24.46 35.04 -14.19
CA PHE A 122 24.51 34.37 -15.50
C PHE A 122 25.14 32.98 -15.47
N GLY A 123 25.52 32.48 -14.29
CA GLY A 123 26.19 31.19 -14.14
C GLY A 123 27.70 31.28 -14.17
N TYR A 124 28.33 30.12 -14.30
CA TYR A 124 29.77 29.94 -14.27
C TYR A 124 30.26 29.22 -15.52
N ASP A 125 31.50 29.50 -15.92
CA ASP A 125 32.27 28.74 -16.88
C ASP A 125 33.49 28.12 -16.19
N LEU A 126 34.09 27.10 -16.80
CA LEU A 126 35.33 26.51 -16.30
C LEU A 126 36.49 27.48 -16.50
N ALA A 127 37.31 27.68 -15.47
CA ALA A 127 38.57 28.40 -15.64
C ALA A 127 39.52 27.61 -16.55
N ASP A 128 39.63 26.30 -16.35
CA ASP A 128 40.46 25.41 -17.17
C ASP A 128 39.65 24.22 -17.68
N PRO A 129 39.88 23.74 -18.92
CA PRO A 129 39.17 22.59 -19.46
C PRO A 129 39.45 21.34 -18.63
N VAL A 130 38.38 20.67 -18.21
CA VAL A 130 38.46 19.44 -17.40
C VAL A 130 38.21 18.24 -18.29
N GLN A 131 39.09 17.25 -18.21
CA GLN A 131 38.96 15.99 -18.95
C GLN A 131 38.53 14.86 -17.99
N PRO A 132 37.29 14.35 -18.11
CA PRO A 132 36.79 13.27 -17.25
C PRO A 132 37.40 11.92 -17.67
N ALA A 133 37.61 11.03 -16.71
CA ALA A 133 37.93 9.64 -17.00
C ALA A 133 36.70 8.90 -17.57
N ARG A 134 36.91 7.67 -18.06
CA ARG A 134 35.81 6.83 -18.55
C ARG A 134 34.84 6.52 -17.39
N ASP A 135 33.55 6.64 -17.67
CA ASP A 135 32.45 6.39 -16.73
C ASP A 135 32.47 7.28 -15.46
N GLU A 136 33.19 8.41 -15.54
CA GLU A 136 33.27 9.41 -14.48
C GLU A 136 32.40 10.62 -14.79
N VAL A 137 31.67 11.09 -13.79
CA VAL A 137 30.96 12.36 -13.82
C VAL A 137 31.71 13.35 -12.94
N VAL A 138 32.16 14.44 -13.55
CA VAL A 138 32.92 15.50 -12.90
C VAL A 138 32.04 16.71 -12.68
N VAL A 139 32.09 17.21 -11.46
CA VAL A 139 31.30 18.34 -10.99
C VAL A 139 32.27 19.41 -10.49
N ALA A 140 32.25 20.56 -11.14
CA ALA A 140 33.01 21.73 -10.73
C ALA A 140 32.10 22.67 -9.95
N ASP A 141 32.44 22.88 -8.68
CA ASP A 141 31.86 23.87 -7.79
C ASP A 141 32.83 25.06 -7.64
N VAL A 142 32.41 26.11 -6.95
CA VAL A 142 33.21 27.33 -6.76
C VAL A 142 34.49 27.00 -5.99
N ASP A 143 34.38 26.19 -4.95
CA ASP A 143 35.48 25.89 -4.02
C ASP A 143 36.14 24.54 -4.26
N TYR A 144 35.49 23.63 -4.99
CA TYR A 144 35.96 22.27 -5.12
C TYR A 144 35.60 21.61 -6.44
N LEU A 145 36.37 20.58 -6.80
CA LEU A 145 36.06 19.68 -7.90
C LEU A 145 35.75 18.30 -7.32
N ALA A 146 34.60 17.75 -7.68
CA ALA A 146 34.17 16.42 -7.27
C ALA A 146 34.07 15.47 -8.47
N ARG A 147 34.42 14.22 -8.21
CA ARG A 147 34.47 13.13 -9.19
C ARG A 147 33.61 11.99 -8.69
N TYR A 148 32.65 11.58 -9.51
CA TYR A 148 31.68 10.55 -9.20
C TYR A 148 31.83 9.39 -10.18
N VAL A 149 31.84 8.17 -9.66
CA VAL A 149 31.79 6.95 -10.47
C VAL A 149 30.46 6.29 -10.22
N THR A 150 29.69 6.07 -11.29
CA THR A 150 28.38 5.45 -11.20
C THR A 150 28.52 3.97 -10.83
N THR A 151 27.81 3.57 -9.77
CA THR A 151 27.83 2.19 -9.24
C THR A 151 26.60 1.40 -9.65
N HIS A 152 25.44 2.05 -9.70
CA HIS A 152 24.17 1.42 -9.99
C HIS A 152 23.24 2.42 -10.67
N ARG A 153 22.43 1.96 -11.62
CA ARG A 153 21.38 2.77 -12.27
C ARG A 153 20.01 2.28 -11.82
N MET A 154 19.16 3.21 -11.41
CA MET A 154 17.79 2.92 -10.96
C MET A 154 16.80 3.38 -12.03
N ASP A 155 15.80 2.56 -12.30
CA ASP A 155 14.65 2.99 -13.11
C ASP A 155 13.77 3.92 -12.25
N PRO A 156 13.56 5.19 -12.67
CA PRO A 156 12.71 6.11 -11.94
C PRO A 156 11.26 5.63 -11.82
N VAL A 157 10.73 4.93 -12.83
CA VAL A 157 9.36 4.41 -12.80
C VAL A 157 9.25 3.31 -11.75
N GLU A 158 10.20 2.37 -11.75
CA GLU A 158 10.25 1.29 -10.76
C GLU A 158 10.42 1.84 -9.34
N LEU A 159 11.30 2.84 -9.15
CA LEU A 159 11.48 3.49 -7.86
C LEU A 159 10.16 4.04 -7.33
N ILE A 160 9.46 4.85 -8.14
CA ILE A 160 8.20 5.50 -7.75
C ILE A 160 7.15 4.46 -7.38
N GLN A 161 7.02 3.37 -8.16
CA GLN A 161 6.05 2.30 -7.87
C GLN A 161 6.36 1.52 -6.59
N ARG A 162 7.62 1.46 -6.16
CA ARG A 162 8.07 0.68 -5.00
C ARG A 162 8.22 1.50 -3.72
N LEU A 163 7.95 2.81 -3.77
CA LEU A 163 8.02 3.65 -2.58
C LEU A 163 6.99 3.23 -1.53
N GLU A 164 7.44 3.20 -0.28
CA GLU A 164 6.57 2.95 0.86
C GLU A 164 5.62 4.14 1.09
N LEU A 165 4.38 3.82 1.40
CA LEU A 165 3.38 4.81 1.74
C LEU A 165 3.66 5.37 3.14
N ARG A 166 3.44 6.68 3.30
CA ARG A 166 3.58 7.35 4.61
C ARG A 166 2.23 7.36 5.31
N ALA A 167 2.21 6.94 6.56
CA ALA A 167 1.02 7.08 7.40
C ALA A 167 0.70 8.57 7.62
N VAL A 168 -0.57 8.94 7.42
CA VAL A 168 -1.09 10.28 7.66
C VAL A 168 -2.19 10.16 8.71
N PRO A 169 -2.18 10.98 9.77
CA PRO A 169 -3.20 10.90 10.80
C PRO A 169 -4.58 11.15 10.21
N ILE A 170 -5.49 10.20 10.44
CA ILE A 170 -6.91 10.37 10.15
C ILE A 170 -7.48 11.39 11.15
N PRO A 171 -8.37 12.31 10.74
CA PRO A 171 -8.98 13.25 11.67
C PRO A 171 -9.60 12.53 12.88
N LEU A 172 -9.39 13.07 14.08
CA LEU A 172 -9.89 12.50 15.34
C LEU A 172 -11.41 12.27 15.38
N GLY A 173 -12.16 12.93 14.49
CA GLY A 173 -13.61 12.76 14.32
C GLY A 173 -14.01 11.72 13.27
N GLY A 174 -13.08 10.90 12.80
CA GLY A 174 -13.29 9.95 11.71
C GLY A 174 -13.27 10.60 10.32
N VAL A 175 -13.51 9.79 9.30
CA VAL A 175 -13.59 10.20 7.90
C VAL A 175 -14.78 11.16 7.69
N THR A 176 -15.83 11.07 8.52
CA THR A 176 -17.02 11.93 8.44
C THR A 176 -16.75 13.40 8.64
N ARG A 177 -15.80 13.75 9.52
CA ARG A 177 -15.60 15.16 9.93
C ARG A 177 -15.09 16.01 8.78
N ASP A 178 -14.23 15.42 7.95
CA ASP A 178 -13.67 16.08 6.77
C ASP A 178 -13.33 15.04 5.67
N PRO A 179 -14.32 14.67 4.83
CA PRO A 179 -14.09 13.77 3.73
C PRO A 179 -13.23 14.39 2.62
N GLU A 180 -13.08 15.72 2.58
CA GLU A 180 -12.25 16.41 1.59
C GLU A 180 -10.77 16.20 1.91
N LEU A 181 -10.38 16.32 3.18
CA LEU A 181 -9.02 16.01 3.64
C LEU A 181 -8.62 14.55 3.39
N CYS A 182 -9.61 13.65 3.29
CA CYS A 182 -9.38 12.24 2.97
C CYS A 182 -9.47 11.94 1.46
N GLY A 183 -9.80 12.93 0.60
CA GLY A 183 -9.92 12.76 -0.85
C GLY A 183 -11.16 11.99 -1.32
N LEU A 184 -12.25 11.99 -0.54
CA LEU A 184 -13.42 11.12 -0.78
C LEU A 184 -14.70 11.87 -1.15
N LYS A 185 -14.64 13.20 -1.29
CA LYS A 185 -15.82 14.06 -1.49
C LYS A 185 -16.68 13.61 -2.66
N GLU A 186 -16.06 13.37 -3.81
CA GLU A 186 -16.76 13.07 -5.07
C GLU A 186 -16.94 11.57 -5.28
N MET A 187 -15.94 10.80 -4.88
CA MET A 187 -15.88 9.38 -5.13
C MET A 187 -15.04 8.68 -4.05
N ALA A 188 -15.54 7.54 -3.58
CA ALA A 188 -14.77 6.61 -2.77
C ALA A 188 -14.71 5.26 -3.47
N LEU A 189 -13.55 4.62 -3.43
CA LEU A 189 -13.40 3.23 -3.77
C LEU A 189 -13.40 2.42 -2.48
N VAL A 190 -14.24 1.40 -2.41
CA VAL A 190 -14.40 0.55 -1.24
C VAL A 190 -14.02 -0.86 -1.66
N LEU A 191 -12.87 -1.34 -1.19
CA LEU A 191 -12.43 -2.70 -1.40
C LEU A 191 -12.99 -3.57 -0.28
N VAL A 192 -13.77 -4.58 -0.63
CA VAL A 192 -14.51 -5.43 0.30
C VAL A 192 -14.03 -6.86 0.16
N ALA A 193 -13.63 -7.46 1.29
CA ALA A 193 -13.24 -8.86 1.34
C ALA A 193 -14.39 -9.78 0.83
N PRO A 194 -14.06 -10.92 0.20
CA PRO A 194 -15.04 -11.77 -0.49
C PRO A 194 -16.22 -12.19 0.40
N ALA A 195 -15.95 -12.52 1.67
CA ALA A 195 -16.96 -12.95 2.64
C ALA A 195 -17.96 -11.85 3.05
N LEU A 196 -17.63 -10.57 2.82
CA LEU A 196 -18.46 -9.43 3.20
C LEU A 196 -19.23 -8.83 2.03
N ALA A 197 -18.84 -9.15 0.80
CA ALA A 197 -19.38 -8.56 -0.44
C ALA A 197 -20.93 -8.50 -0.44
N SER A 198 -21.61 -9.64 -0.24
CA SER A 198 -23.08 -9.70 -0.30
C SER A 198 -23.78 -8.96 0.86
N ARG A 199 -23.10 -8.74 1.99
CA ARG A 199 -23.66 -7.99 3.13
C ARG A 199 -23.50 -6.48 2.91
N VAL A 200 -22.34 -6.05 2.43
CA VAL A 200 -22.05 -4.65 2.12
C VAL A 200 -22.94 -4.17 0.98
N LEU A 201 -23.07 -4.94 -0.11
CA LEU A 201 -23.98 -4.62 -1.21
C LEU A 201 -25.42 -4.44 -0.74
N ARG A 202 -25.95 -5.36 0.07
CA ARG A 202 -27.30 -5.25 0.63
C ARG A 202 -27.47 -4.03 1.54
N TYR A 203 -26.47 -3.73 2.36
CA TYR A 203 -26.47 -2.55 3.21
C TYR A 203 -26.55 -1.26 2.38
N LEU A 204 -25.65 -1.10 1.40
CA LEU A 204 -25.56 0.07 0.52
C LEU A 204 -26.81 0.25 -0.34
N TRP A 205 -27.38 -0.86 -0.84
CA TRP A 205 -28.64 -0.85 -1.57
C TRP A 205 -29.80 -0.35 -0.72
N ARG A 206 -29.92 -0.83 0.53
CA ARG A 206 -31.00 -0.44 1.44
C ARG A 206 -30.96 1.05 1.81
N ILE A 207 -29.78 1.66 1.83
CA ILE A 207 -29.62 3.10 2.08
C ILE A 207 -29.60 3.94 0.80
N GLU A 208 -29.92 3.31 -0.35
CA GLU A 208 -30.05 3.92 -1.67
C GLU A 208 -28.80 4.68 -2.13
N VAL A 209 -27.63 4.11 -1.85
CA VAL A 209 -26.36 4.72 -2.26
C VAL A 209 -26.05 4.36 -3.72
N PRO A 210 -25.81 5.36 -4.60
CA PRO A 210 -25.43 5.11 -5.98
C PRO A 210 -24.02 4.51 -6.02
N MET A 211 -23.95 3.24 -6.42
CA MET A 211 -22.71 2.47 -6.46
C MET A 211 -22.58 1.68 -7.75
N ALA A 212 -21.35 1.40 -8.15
CA ALA A 212 -21.03 0.46 -9.19
C ALA A 212 -19.91 -0.46 -8.70
N GLY A 213 -19.93 -1.74 -9.03
CA GLY A 213 -18.99 -2.73 -8.49
C GLY A 213 -18.26 -3.51 -9.56
N TYR A 214 -17.10 -4.02 -9.17
CA TYR A 214 -16.21 -4.83 -9.97
C TYR A 214 -15.60 -5.92 -9.08
N TYR A 215 -15.65 -7.18 -9.51
CA TYR A 215 -14.99 -8.26 -8.80
C TYR A 215 -13.53 -8.33 -9.24
N ALA A 216 -12.64 -7.91 -8.34
CA ALA A 216 -11.21 -7.86 -8.56
C ALA A 216 -10.54 -9.12 -7.97
N ARG A 217 -9.74 -9.82 -8.77
CA ARG A 217 -8.85 -10.86 -8.26
C ARG A 217 -7.55 -10.20 -7.82
N LEU A 218 -7.38 -10.07 -6.50
CA LEU A 218 -6.15 -9.54 -5.93
C LEU A 218 -5.08 -10.62 -5.89
N SER A 219 -3.82 -10.22 -5.89
CA SER A 219 -2.71 -11.17 -5.97
C SER A 219 -2.62 -12.00 -4.69
N GLY A 220 -2.80 -13.33 -4.77
CA GLY A 220 -2.73 -14.22 -3.60
C GLY A 220 -4.08 -14.49 -2.91
N ASP A 221 -5.17 -13.85 -3.37
CA ASP A 221 -6.51 -14.18 -2.90
C ASP A 221 -7.06 -15.41 -3.63
N THR A 222 -7.73 -16.30 -2.89
CA THR A 222 -8.42 -17.48 -3.47
C THR A 222 -9.78 -17.14 -4.07
N GLN A 223 -10.42 -16.08 -3.59
CA GLN A 223 -11.72 -15.59 -4.05
C GLN A 223 -11.62 -14.12 -4.46
N PRO A 224 -12.36 -13.67 -5.48
CA PRO A 224 -12.31 -12.28 -5.90
C PRO A 224 -12.91 -11.36 -4.84
N SER A 225 -12.16 -10.32 -4.50
CA SER A 225 -12.61 -9.23 -3.65
C SER A 225 -13.52 -8.29 -4.44
N LEU A 226 -14.47 -7.64 -3.78
CA LEU A 226 -15.42 -6.73 -4.43
C LEU A 226 -14.90 -5.29 -4.30
N LEU A 227 -14.58 -4.67 -5.43
CA LEU A 227 -14.25 -3.25 -5.51
C LEU A 227 -15.50 -2.46 -5.87
N LEU A 228 -15.95 -1.59 -4.97
CA LEU A 228 -17.11 -0.71 -5.17
C LEU A 228 -16.66 0.72 -5.42
N ARG A 229 -17.19 1.32 -6.48
CA ARG A 229 -17.14 2.75 -6.73
C ARG A 229 -18.42 3.39 -6.23
N VAL A 230 -18.30 4.15 -5.15
CA VAL A 230 -19.40 4.90 -4.55
C VAL A 230 -19.26 6.36 -4.94
N ARG A 231 -20.30 6.91 -5.59
CA ARG A 231 -20.34 8.33 -5.97
C ARG A 231 -20.99 9.13 -4.85
N GLN A 232 -20.43 10.30 -4.54
CA GLN A 232 -20.93 11.20 -3.50
C GLN A 232 -21.20 10.46 -2.17
N PRO A 233 -20.19 9.78 -1.61
CA PRO A 233 -20.38 8.96 -0.42
C PRO A 233 -20.86 9.82 0.76
N ARG A 234 -21.91 9.37 1.45
CA ARG A 234 -22.37 10.05 2.67
C ARG A 234 -21.31 9.89 3.77
N PRO A 235 -20.89 10.97 4.46
CA PRO A 235 -19.84 10.92 5.48
C PRO A 235 -20.01 9.79 6.51
N ARG A 236 -21.20 9.70 7.13
CA ARG A 236 -21.53 8.66 8.13
C ARG A 236 -21.37 7.22 7.63
N MET A 237 -21.60 6.98 6.35
CA MET A 237 -21.43 5.65 5.75
C MET A 237 -19.94 5.28 5.69
N LEU A 238 -19.07 6.25 5.38
CA LEU A 238 -17.62 6.00 5.33
C LEU A 238 -17.08 5.61 6.71
N ASP A 239 -17.52 6.26 7.78
CA ASP A 239 -17.12 5.87 9.15
C ASP A 239 -17.57 4.46 9.53
N VAL A 240 -18.78 4.06 9.13
CA VAL A 240 -19.29 2.71 9.40
C VAL A 240 -18.46 1.69 8.63
N LEU A 241 -18.16 1.96 7.36
CA LEU A 241 -17.37 1.06 6.52
C LEU A 241 -15.92 0.97 6.99
N SER A 242 -15.30 2.07 7.41
CA SER A 242 -13.90 2.09 7.86
C SER A 242 -13.66 1.31 9.15
N GLN A 243 -14.71 1.05 9.94
CA GLN A 243 -14.62 0.27 11.18
C GLN A 243 -14.78 -1.23 10.98
N ILE A 244 -15.17 -1.69 9.79
CA ILE A 244 -15.42 -3.11 9.52
C ILE A 244 -14.12 -3.77 9.05
N PRO A 245 -13.59 -4.77 9.79
CA PRO A 245 -12.41 -5.51 9.34
C PRO A 245 -12.66 -6.19 8.00
N GLY A 246 -11.70 -6.08 7.07
CA GLY A 246 -11.83 -6.59 5.70
C GLY A 246 -12.56 -5.64 4.75
N ILE A 247 -12.81 -4.39 5.17
CA ILE A 247 -13.17 -3.30 4.27
C ILE A 247 -12.04 -2.28 4.28
N GLU A 248 -11.57 -1.92 3.10
CA GLU A 248 -10.56 -0.90 2.91
C GLU A 248 -11.15 0.23 2.07
N LEU A 249 -10.95 1.46 2.53
CA LEU A 249 -11.39 2.65 1.84
C LEU A 249 -10.20 3.27 1.11
N LEU A 250 -10.38 3.52 -0.18
CA LEU A 250 -9.37 4.00 -1.10
C LEU A 250 -9.85 5.33 -1.71
N ALA A 251 -9.02 6.36 -1.62
CA ALA A 251 -9.22 7.64 -2.27
C ALA A 251 -8.64 7.59 -3.69
N PRO A 252 -9.43 7.87 -4.75
CA PRO A 252 -8.91 7.97 -6.10
C PRO A 252 -8.02 9.22 -6.23
N VAL A 253 -6.74 9.02 -6.56
CA VAL A 253 -5.76 10.10 -6.74
C VAL A 253 -5.49 10.41 -8.21
N SER A 254 -5.75 9.46 -9.10
CA SER A 254 -5.73 9.66 -10.55
C SER A 254 -6.78 8.76 -11.21
N SER A 255 -6.87 8.80 -12.54
CA SER A 255 -7.73 7.89 -13.32
C SER A 255 -7.35 6.41 -13.16
N ARG A 256 -6.09 6.13 -12.80
CA ARG A 256 -5.51 4.78 -12.72
C ARG A 256 -4.94 4.42 -11.36
N ALA A 257 -4.95 5.32 -10.38
CA ALA A 257 -4.42 5.05 -9.05
C ALA A 257 -5.39 5.46 -7.94
N ALA A 258 -5.42 4.64 -6.89
CA ALA A 258 -6.11 4.93 -5.65
C ALA A 258 -5.24 4.55 -4.45
N VAL A 259 -5.32 5.35 -3.38
CA VAL A 259 -4.50 5.19 -2.17
C VAL A 259 -5.41 5.00 -0.96
N GLU A 260 -5.05 4.09 -0.06
CA GLU A 260 -5.80 3.81 1.16
C GLU A 260 -5.87 5.04 2.07
N ILE A 261 -7.03 5.28 2.68
CA ILE A 261 -7.20 6.37 3.65
C ILE A 261 -6.23 6.18 4.83
N GLY A 262 -5.67 7.29 5.32
CA GLY A 262 -4.67 7.26 6.39
C GLY A 262 -3.27 7.00 5.87
N TRP A 263 -3.11 6.91 4.54
CA TRP A 263 -1.83 6.78 3.87
C TRP A 263 -1.69 7.80 2.75
N ARG A 264 -0.45 8.20 2.48
CA ARG A 264 -0.10 9.09 1.38
C ARG A 264 1.13 8.57 0.67
N HIS A 265 1.06 8.54 -0.66
CA HIS A 265 2.22 8.27 -1.48
C HIS A 265 3.21 9.46 -1.39
N PRO A 266 4.53 9.24 -1.22
CA PRO A 266 5.50 10.32 -1.07
C PRO A 266 5.57 11.30 -2.25
N ILE A 267 5.10 10.85 -3.41
CA ILE A 267 5.03 11.59 -4.67
C ILE A 267 3.56 11.73 -5.07
N GLN A 268 3.17 12.89 -5.60
CA GLN A 268 1.83 13.07 -6.16
C GLN A 268 1.64 12.22 -7.42
N LEU A 269 0.93 11.09 -7.30
CA LEU A 269 0.71 10.16 -8.42
C LEU A 269 -0.07 10.78 -9.59
N ALA A 270 -0.84 11.85 -9.36
CA ALA A 270 -1.50 12.61 -10.41
C ALA A 270 -0.52 13.30 -11.37
N SER A 271 0.68 13.65 -10.88
CA SER A 271 1.76 14.30 -11.65
C SER A 271 2.69 13.31 -12.36
N ALA A 272 2.54 12.01 -12.09
CA ALA A 272 3.42 10.93 -12.55
C ALA A 272 2.61 9.83 -13.24
N GLN A 273 1.71 10.19 -14.17
CA GLN A 273 0.84 9.22 -14.83
C GLN A 273 1.62 8.28 -15.76
N SER A 274 2.75 8.73 -16.31
CA SER A 274 3.66 7.90 -17.09
C SER A 274 4.25 6.74 -16.28
N CYS A 275 4.34 6.87 -14.95
CA CYS A 275 4.73 5.78 -14.06
C CYS A 275 3.65 4.72 -13.86
N LEU A 276 2.43 4.93 -14.37
CA LEU A 276 1.30 4.01 -14.30
C LEU A 276 0.94 3.56 -15.73
N PRO A 277 1.81 2.76 -16.37
CA PRO A 277 1.65 2.38 -17.77
C PRO A 277 0.49 1.39 -17.97
N GLY A 278 -0.01 1.34 -19.21
CA GLY A 278 -1.08 0.43 -19.61
C GLY A 278 -2.48 0.90 -19.21
N ASP A 279 -3.45 -0.02 -19.25
CA ASP A 279 -4.85 0.25 -18.86
C ASP A 279 -5.17 -0.30 -17.46
N GLU A 280 -4.15 -0.71 -16.71
CA GLU A 280 -4.28 -1.27 -15.37
C GLU A 280 -4.64 -0.19 -14.34
N MET A 281 -5.28 -0.62 -13.25
CA MET A 281 -5.52 0.21 -12.08
C MET A 281 -4.66 -0.24 -10.91
N PHE A 282 -4.00 0.72 -10.26
CA PHE A 282 -3.10 0.51 -9.14
C PHE A 282 -3.79 0.88 -7.82
N LEU A 283 -3.86 -0.07 -6.89
CA LEU A 283 -4.39 0.14 -5.54
C LEU A 283 -3.24 0.11 -4.54
N PHE A 284 -2.92 1.26 -3.96
CA PHE A 284 -1.87 1.43 -2.97
C PHE A 284 -2.45 1.22 -1.56
N ARG A 285 -2.19 0.04 -1.00
CA ARG A 285 -2.74 -0.42 0.30
C ARG A 285 -1.66 -0.31 1.37
N GLY A 286 -1.73 0.73 2.20
CA GLY A 286 -0.74 1.00 3.24
C GLY A 286 -0.85 0.09 4.45
N GLY A 287 -2.06 -0.36 4.80
CA GLY A 287 -2.26 -1.30 5.92
C GLY A 287 -1.54 -2.64 5.73
N VAL A 288 -1.32 -3.04 4.48
CA VAL A 288 -0.58 -4.26 4.10
C VAL A 288 0.75 -3.96 3.38
N ALA A 289 1.15 -2.69 3.31
CA ALA A 289 2.35 -2.21 2.61
C ALA A 289 2.52 -2.81 1.19
N ARG A 290 1.44 -2.82 0.41
CA ARG A 290 1.39 -3.50 -0.88
C ARG A 290 0.68 -2.68 -1.96
N VAL A 291 1.17 -2.80 -3.19
CA VAL A 291 0.50 -2.29 -4.38
C VAL A 291 -0.17 -3.46 -5.11
N GLU A 292 -1.49 -3.40 -5.25
CA GLU A 292 -2.24 -4.35 -6.08
C GLU A 292 -2.41 -3.76 -7.48
N ARG A 293 -2.16 -4.57 -8.50
CA ARG A 293 -2.42 -4.23 -9.90
C ARG A 293 -3.64 -4.99 -10.36
N LEU A 294 -4.62 -4.27 -10.90
CA LEU A 294 -5.80 -4.88 -11.51
C LEU A 294 -5.54 -5.08 -13.00
N ASP A 295 -5.78 -6.32 -13.47
CA ASP A 295 -5.64 -6.68 -14.87
C ASP A 295 -6.64 -5.89 -15.74
N GLY A 296 -6.13 -4.82 -16.37
CA GLY A 296 -6.91 -3.92 -17.22
C GLY A 296 -7.86 -2.98 -16.48
N PRO A 297 -8.64 -2.18 -17.24
CA PRO A 297 -9.43 -1.12 -16.67
C PRO A 297 -10.69 -1.72 -16.03
N PRO A 298 -10.98 -1.41 -14.76
CA PRO A 298 -12.11 -2.01 -14.06
C PRO A 298 -13.43 -1.64 -14.73
N ARG A 299 -14.13 -2.65 -15.23
CA ARG A 299 -15.46 -2.51 -15.83
C ARG A 299 -16.51 -2.57 -14.73
N PHE A 300 -16.80 -1.40 -14.16
CA PHE A 300 -17.80 -1.27 -13.11
C PHE A 300 -19.22 -1.54 -13.64
N VAL A 301 -19.89 -2.51 -13.04
CA VAL A 301 -21.30 -2.84 -13.26
C VAL A 301 -22.15 -2.04 -12.27
N ASP A 302 -23.27 -1.49 -12.73
CA ASP A 302 -24.19 -0.74 -11.87
C ASP A 302 -24.69 -1.61 -10.69
N GLY A 303 -24.72 -1.01 -9.50
CA GLY A 303 -25.14 -1.68 -8.25
C GLY A 303 -26.50 -2.37 -8.33
N ARG A 304 -27.42 -1.88 -9.16
CA ARG A 304 -28.73 -2.51 -9.38
C ARG A 304 -28.66 -3.92 -9.98
N HIS A 305 -27.57 -4.24 -10.68
CA HIS A 305 -27.34 -5.57 -11.25
C HIS A 305 -26.47 -6.46 -10.36
N LEU A 306 -25.89 -5.90 -9.29
CA LEU A 306 -25.03 -6.63 -8.35
C LEU A 306 -25.78 -7.16 -7.14
N VAL A 307 -26.92 -6.56 -6.82
CA VAL A 307 -27.77 -6.98 -5.72
C VAL A 307 -28.83 -7.90 -6.29
N GLU A 308 -28.82 -9.18 -5.89
CA GLU A 308 -29.96 -10.06 -6.14
C GLU A 308 -31.20 -9.42 -5.52
N SER A 309 -32.10 -8.90 -6.37
CA SER A 309 -33.36 -8.34 -5.92
C SER A 309 -34.14 -9.46 -5.26
N THR A 310 -34.21 -9.43 -3.94
CA THR A 310 -35.17 -10.25 -3.20
C THR A 310 -36.57 -9.65 -3.39
N MET A 311 -37.03 -9.52 -4.62
CA MET A 311 -38.43 -9.29 -4.94
C MET A 311 -39.07 -10.67 -5.07
N GLN A 312 -39.90 -11.00 -4.07
CA GLN A 312 -40.82 -12.15 -4.03
C GLN A 312 -40.18 -13.53 -4.20
N GLY A 313 -39.08 -13.77 -3.50
CA GLY A 313 -39.03 -15.03 -2.78
C GLY A 313 -40.10 -14.95 -1.68
N ARG A 314 -41.25 -15.62 -1.84
CA ARG A 314 -41.91 -16.20 -0.66
C ARG A 314 -40.77 -16.69 0.23
N LEU A 315 -40.82 -16.43 1.53
CA LEU A 315 -40.12 -17.30 2.46
C LEU A 315 -40.48 -18.72 1.99
N ARG A 316 -39.58 -19.38 1.23
CA ARG A 316 -39.43 -20.80 1.37
C ARG A 316 -38.90 -20.86 2.78
N GLU A 317 -39.88 -20.92 3.70
CA GLU A 317 -39.68 -21.58 4.95
C GLU A 317 -38.68 -22.70 4.69
N VAL A 318 -37.61 -22.70 5.48
CA VAL A 318 -36.67 -23.81 5.57
C VAL A 318 -37.38 -24.99 6.25
N SER A 319 -38.58 -25.31 5.77
CA SER A 319 -39.42 -26.45 6.11
C SER A 319 -39.21 -27.57 5.09
N GLN A 320 -38.64 -27.31 3.91
CA GLN A 320 -38.51 -28.30 2.83
C GLN A 320 -37.15 -29.02 2.75
N LEU A 321 -36.21 -28.76 3.66
CA LEU A 321 -35.07 -29.66 3.89
C LEU A 321 -35.35 -30.67 5.02
N ARG A 322 -36.55 -30.65 5.62
CA ARG A 322 -36.94 -31.62 6.66
C ARG A 322 -37.46 -32.95 6.09
N ASP A 323 -37.88 -32.98 4.83
CA ASP A 323 -38.49 -34.16 4.20
C ASP A 323 -37.70 -34.70 2.99
N ALA A 324 -36.40 -34.40 2.90
CA ALA A 324 -35.53 -35.34 2.22
C ALA A 324 -35.38 -36.51 3.19
N GLU A 325 -36.06 -37.64 2.93
CA GLU A 325 -35.68 -38.93 3.50
C GLU A 325 -34.24 -39.19 3.09
N LEU A 326 -33.30 -38.64 3.85
CA LEU A 326 -31.92 -39.05 3.85
C LEU A 326 -31.97 -40.51 4.30
N GLU A 327 -31.77 -41.44 3.36
CA GLU A 327 -31.56 -42.83 3.72
C GLU A 327 -30.50 -42.85 4.82
N PRO A 328 -30.81 -43.44 5.99
CA PRO A 328 -29.87 -43.45 7.09
C PRO A 328 -28.61 -44.15 6.62
N LEU A 329 -27.51 -43.40 6.55
CA LEU A 329 -26.19 -43.97 6.29
C LEU A 329 -25.85 -44.90 7.45
N ARG A 330 -26.18 -46.19 7.28
CA ARG A 330 -25.88 -47.26 8.24
C ARG A 330 -24.40 -47.59 8.11
N VAL A 331 -23.57 -46.81 8.81
CA VAL A 331 -22.18 -47.16 9.05
C VAL A 331 -22.14 -48.06 10.28
N GLU A 332 -21.61 -49.28 10.16
CA GLU A 332 -21.30 -50.12 11.32
C GLU A 332 -20.16 -49.45 12.12
N LEU A 333 -20.54 -48.61 13.08
CA LEU A 333 -19.60 -47.97 13.99
C LEU A 333 -19.15 -48.99 15.05
N ARG A 334 -17.99 -49.60 14.82
CA ARG A 334 -17.30 -50.38 15.85
C ARG A 334 -16.59 -49.44 16.81
N MET A 335 -17.14 -49.28 18.02
CA MET A 335 -16.48 -48.52 19.07
C MET A 335 -15.19 -49.23 19.49
N ARG A 336 -14.05 -48.58 19.25
CA ARG A 336 -12.76 -48.97 19.82
C ARG A 336 -12.42 -48.06 20.99
N PRO A 337 -12.15 -48.59 22.19
CA PRO A 337 -11.68 -47.78 23.30
C PRO A 337 -10.37 -47.10 22.89
N THR A 338 -10.36 -45.77 22.93
CA THR A 338 -9.17 -44.96 22.67
C THR A 338 -8.59 -44.54 24.02
N THR A 339 -7.34 -44.90 24.28
CA THR A 339 -6.61 -44.61 25.52
C THR A 339 -5.79 -43.31 25.47
N VAL A 340 -5.89 -42.53 24.38
CA VAL A 340 -5.07 -41.32 24.15
C VAL A 340 -5.96 -40.08 24.10
N ALA A 341 -5.64 -39.08 24.94
CA ALA A 341 -6.25 -37.77 24.88
C ALA A 341 -5.94 -37.11 23.52
N ARG A 342 -6.98 -36.78 22.75
CA ARG A 342 -6.84 -36.17 21.43
C ARG A 342 -6.94 -34.66 21.53
N GLU A 343 -6.10 -33.96 20.77
CA GLU A 343 -6.17 -32.50 20.65
C GLU A 343 -7.49 -32.09 19.97
N PRO A 344 -8.21 -31.10 20.53
CA PRO A 344 -9.44 -30.61 19.92
C PRO A 344 -9.11 -29.85 18.63
N ARG A 345 -9.72 -30.25 17.50
CA ARG A 345 -9.60 -29.56 16.20
C ARG A 345 -10.72 -28.56 15.95
N ALA A 346 -11.82 -28.69 16.69
CA ALA A 346 -12.96 -27.78 16.59
C ALA A 346 -13.65 -27.55 17.94
N VAL A 347 -14.38 -26.44 18.03
CA VAL A 347 -15.20 -26.07 19.18
C VAL A 347 -16.62 -25.78 18.71
N LEU A 348 -17.61 -26.46 19.28
CA LEU A 348 -19.03 -26.14 19.09
C LEU A 348 -19.43 -25.06 20.11
N VAL A 349 -19.65 -23.85 19.63
CA VAL A 349 -20.15 -22.71 20.41
C VAL A 349 -21.67 -22.71 20.38
N GLY A 350 -22.32 -22.85 21.54
CA GLY A 350 -23.78 -22.86 21.59
C GLY A 350 -24.36 -21.50 21.18
N TRP A 351 -25.60 -21.48 20.66
CA TRP A 351 -26.28 -20.23 20.27
C TRP A 351 -26.36 -19.20 21.41
N SER A 352 -26.46 -19.65 22.67
CA SER A 352 -26.43 -18.82 23.88
C SER A 352 -25.12 -18.04 24.07
N GLU A 353 -24.01 -18.52 23.49
CA GLU A 353 -22.65 -18.02 23.70
C GLU A 353 -22.13 -17.22 22.49
N VAL A 354 -22.90 -17.14 21.40
CA VAL A 354 -22.51 -16.45 20.16
C VAL A 354 -22.21 -14.97 20.37
N ARG A 355 -22.86 -14.31 21.34
CA ARG A 355 -22.53 -12.93 21.70
C ARG A 355 -21.07 -12.79 22.15
N LEU A 356 -20.53 -13.77 22.88
CA LEU A 356 -19.17 -13.73 23.37
C LEU A 356 -18.17 -14.00 22.24
N LEU A 357 -18.48 -14.95 21.34
CA LEU A 357 -17.71 -15.15 20.11
C LEU A 357 -17.60 -13.86 19.28
N ARG A 358 -18.69 -13.09 19.16
CA ARG A 358 -18.70 -11.80 18.44
C ARG A 358 -17.72 -10.79 19.03
N HIS A 359 -17.58 -10.73 20.35
CA HIS A 359 -16.62 -9.82 20.99
C HIS A 359 -15.19 -10.30 20.81
N LEU A 360 -14.95 -11.61 20.88
CA LEU A 360 -13.61 -12.16 20.73
C LEU A 360 -13.05 -11.97 19.32
N VAL A 361 -13.86 -12.00 18.27
CA VAL A 361 -13.40 -11.74 16.89
C VAL A 361 -12.63 -10.41 16.78
N TYR A 362 -13.00 -9.38 17.55
CA TYR A 362 -12.29 -8.10 17.56
C TYR A 362 -10.95 -8.11 18.32
N LEU A 363 -10.69 -9.17 19.08
CA LEU A 363 -9.45 -9.37 19.85
C LEU A 363 -8.51 -10.37 19.16
N LEU A 364 -8.95 -11.02 18.06
CA LEU A 364 -8.14 -11.99 17.35
C LEU A 364 -7.21 -11.33 16.33
N PRO A 365 -5.94 -11.78 16.23
CA PRO A 365 -5.07 -11.32 15.16
C PRO A 365 -5.63 -11.74 13.79
N PRO A 366 -5.46 -10.92 12.73
CA PRO A 366 -6.01 -11.19 11.40
C PRO A 366 -5.61 -12.55 10.81
N SER A 367 -4.39 -13.02 11.11
CA SER A 367 -3.89 -14.33 10.69
C SER A 367 -4.69 -15.50 11.29
N ALA A 368 -5.17 -15.39 12.52
CA ALA A 368 -6.00 -16.41 13.16
C ALA A 368 -7.43 -16.44 12.59
N LEU A 369 -7.98 -15.27 12.25
CA LEU A 369 -9.29 -15.17 11.59
C LEU A 369 -9.27 -15.73 10.17
N ALA A 370 -8.22 -15.45 9.40
CA ALA A 370 -8.06 -15.96 8.04
C ALA A 370 -7.97 -17.50 7.99
N ALA A 371 -7.43 -18.12 9.04
CA ALA A 371 -7.30 -19.57 9.14
C ALA A 371 -8.55 -20.28 9.71
N ALA A 372 -9.51 -19.53 10.27
CA ALA A 372 -10.69 -20.09 10.91
C ALA A 372 -11.79 -20.42 9.89
N ARG A 373 -12.46 -21.57 10.06
CA ARG A 373 -13.68 -21.93 9.31
C ARG A 373 -14.86 -22.09 10.26
N LEU A 374 -16.06 -21.71 9.81
CA LEU A 374 -17.27 -21.74 10.61
C LEU A 374 -18.35 -22.57 9.91
N VAL A 375 -19.03 -23.44 10.67
CA VAL A 375 -20.18 -24.22 10.18
C VAL A 375 -21.34 -24.04 11.16
N PRO A 376 -22.47 -23.44 10.74
CA PRO A 376 -23.67 -23.35 11.58
C PRO A 376 -24.40 -24.69 11.63
N LEU A 377 -24.90 -25.05 12.82
CA LEU A 377 -25.72 -26.22 13.12
C LEU A 377 -26.94 -25.77 13.96
N ASP A 378 -27.94 -26.64 14.08
CA ASP A 378 -29.12 -26.37 14.93
C ASP A 378 -28.73 -26.11 16.40
N GLU A 379 -27.67 -26.75 16.87
CA GLU A 379 -27.20 -26.69 18.26
C GLU A 379 -26.24 -25.50 18.53
N GLY A 380 -25.65 -24.91 17.48
CA GLY A 380 -24.67 -23.84 17.62
C GLY A 380 -23.78 -23.65 16.39
N ILE A 381 -22.64 -22.98 16.56
CA ILE A 381 -21.65 -22.75 15.50
C ILE A 381 -20.40 -23.56 15.80
N VAL A 382 -19.99 -24.42 14.87
CA VAL A 382 -18.70 -25.11 14.94
C VAL A 382 -17.62 -24.20 14.39
N VAL A 383 -16.60 -23.95 15.20
CA VAL A 383 -15.39 -23.21 14.85
C VAL A 383 -14.25 -24.19 14.63
N LEU A 384 -13.71 -24.23 13.42
CA LEU A 384 -12.55 -25.03 13.01
C LEU A 384 -11.31 -24.14 13.00
N ALA A 385 -10.29 -24.53 13.74
CA ALA A 385 -9.01 -23.84 13.74
C ALA A 385 -8.12 -24.37 12.61
N GLY A 386 -7.52 -23.47 11.82
CA GLY A 386 -6.46 -23.85 10.90
C GLY A 386 -5.26 -24.38 11.69
N ALA A 387 -4.80 -25.59 11.39
CA ALA A 387 -3.64 -26.18 12.05
C ALA A 387 -2.37 -25.41 11.67
N SER A 388 -1.83 -24.59 12.57
CA SER A 388 -0.42 -24.24 12.52
C SER A 388 0.38 -25.37 13.18
N SER A 389 1.17 -26.05 12.34
CA SER A 389 2.20 -26.99 12.75
C SER A 389 3.24 -26.24 13.59
N LEU A 390 3.25 -26.38 14.91
CA LEU A 390 4.40 -26.11 15.78
C LEU A 390 4.20 -26.76 17.16
N GLY A 391 5.04 -27.76 17.47
CA GLY A 391 5.53 -28.07 18.82
C GLY A 391 4.67 -28.90 19.78
N ARG A 392 5.15 -30.12 20.08
CA ARG A 392 4.71 -31.00 21.19
C ARG A 392 4.83 -30.30 22.55
N ASN A 393 3.76 -30.24 23.34
CA ASN A 393 3.78 -30.23 24.82
C ASN A 393 2.36 -30.50 25.41
N PRO A 394 2.18 -31.39 26.42
CA PRO A 394 0.94 -31.52 27.19
C PRO A 394 1.07 -30.93 28.62
N PRO A 395 0.01 -30.82 29.43
CA PRO A 395 -1.37 -30.47 29.12
C PRO A 395 -1.88 -29.38 30.09
N THR A 396 -1.89 -28.11 29.70
CA THR A 396 -2.68 -27.07 30.38
C THR A 396 -3.07 -26.00 29.37
N ALA A 397 -4.37 -25.92 29.12
CA ALA A 397 -5.04 -24.89 28.32
C ALA A 397 -4.72 -24.86 26.81
N ALA A 398 -5.72 -24.38 26.05
CA ALA A 398 -5.59 -23.81 24.72
C ALA A 398 -4.95 -24.66 23.60
N VAL A 399 -5.78 -25.10 22.64
CA VAL A 399 -5.26 -25.23 21.27
C VAL A 399 -6.22 -24.51 20.33
N LEU A 400 -5.91 -23.23 20.13
CA LEU A 400 -5.95 -22.58 18.84
C LEU A 400 -4.49 -22.31 18.50
N GLY A 401 -4.04 -22.77 17.34
CA GLY A 401 -2.74 -22.34 16.83
C GLY A 401 -2.68 -20.81 16.87
N ALA A 402 -1.62 -20.27 17.49
CA ALA A 402 -1.39 -18.85 17.80
C ALA A 402 -1.88 -18.30 19.16
N GLY A 403 -1.97 -19.13 20.21
CA GLY A 403 -2.09 -18.61 21.59
C GLY A 403 -3.42 -17.91 21.90
N VAL A 404 -4.43 -18.13 21.07
CA VAL A 404 -5.77 -17.58 21.24
C VAL A 404 -6.57 -18.47 22.18
N LEU A 405 -7.27 -17.87 23.13
CA LEU A 405 -8.26 -18.55 23.99
C LEU A 405 -9.67 -18.27 23.44
N LEU A 406 -10.31 -19.25 22.79
CA LEU A 406 -11.76 -19.20 22.53
C LEU A 406 -12.53 -19.78 23.74
N PRO A 407 -13.78 -19.35 23.96
CA PRO A 407 -14.58 -19.72 25.12
C PRO A 407 -15.11 -21.14 24.99
N LEU A 408 -15.52 -21.65 26.15
CA LEU A 408 -15.94 -23.01 26.50
C LEU A 408 -17.12 -23.56 25.69
N GLY A 409 -16.90 -23.90 24.43
CA GLY A 409 -17.81 -24.78 23.68
C GLY A 409 -17.50 -26.27 23.88
N ARG A 410 -18.36 -27.14 23.35
CA ARG A 410 -18.11 -28.59 23.35
C ARG A 410 -16.93 -28.88 22.41
N ARG A 411 -15.89 -29.52 22.94
CA ARG A 411 -14.66 -29.85 22.19
C ARG A 411 -14.90 -31.04 21.27
N LEU A 412 -14.45 -30.92 20.03
CA LEU A 412 -14.53 -31.97 19.03
C LEU A 412 -13.12 -32.41 18.60
N GLY A 413 -12.85 -33.71 18.67
CA GLY A 413 -11.63 -34.34 18.17
C GLY A 413 -11.90 -35.08 16.86
N GLU A 414 -10.91 -35.13 15.98
CA GLU A 414 -11.03 -35.85 14.71
C GLU A 414 -10.74 -37.35 14.88
N VAL A 415 -11.59 -38.20 14.30
CA VAL A 415 -11.50 -39.68 14.40
C VAL A 415 -11.15 -40.33 13.07
N ALA A 416 -11.50 -39.69 11.96
CA ALA A 416 -11.11 -40.00 10.60
C ALA A 416 -11.13 -38.68 9.81
N PRO A 417 -10.51 -38.59 8.61
CA PRO A 417 -10.54 -37.38 7.79
C PRO A 417 -11.96 -36.80 7.66
N GLY A 418 -12.21 -35.63 8.25
CA GLY A 418 -13.51 -34.95 8.23
C GLY A 418 -14.56 -35.46 9.23
N VAL A 419 -14.24 -36.46 10.07
CA VAL A 419 -15.17 -37.01 11.08
C VAL A 419 -14.79 -36.50 12.46
N LEU A 420 -15.62 -35.60 12.99
CA LEU A 420 -15.45 -34.98 14.30
C LEU A 420 -16.36 -35.62 15.35
N VAL A 421 -15.80 -36.01 16.49
CA VAL A 421 -16.53 -36.65 17.60
C VAL A 421 -16.26 -35.88 18.90
N PRO A 422 -17.25 -35.76 19.80
CA PRO A 422 -17.05 -35.15 21.11
C PRO A 422 -15.86 -35.77 21.84
N ALA A 423 -14.94 -34.93 22.32
CA ALA A 423 -13.86 -35.39 23.18
C ALA A 423 -14.48 -35.84 24.51
N THR A 424 -14.59 -37.14 24.75
CA THR A 424 -15.08 -37.70 26.01
C THR A 424 -14.05 -37.49 27.11
N GLY A 425 -14.13 -36.33 27.76
CA GLY A 425 -13.51 -36.03 29.04
C GLY A 425 -14.55 -35.29 29.89
N ARG A 426 -14.68 -35.68 31.17
CA ARG A 426 -15.67 -35.18 32.13
C ARG A 426 -15.98 -33.67 31.99
N PRO A 427 -17.24 -33.24 32.25
CA PRO A 427 -17.56 -31.83 32.31
C PRO A 427 -16.72 -31.19 33.44
N VAL A 428 -15.90 -30.20 33.09
CA VAL A 428 -15.35 -29.29 34.10
C VAL A 428 -16.51 -28.39 34.50
N ALA A 429 -16.97 -28.56 35.74
CA ALA A 429 -18.02 -27.78 36.36
C ALA A 429 -17.72 -26.26 36.27
N PRO A 430 -18.75 -25.40 36.26
CA PRO A 430 -18.57 -23.96 36.17
C PRO A 430 -17.94 -23.44 37.46
N TRP A 431 -16.75 -22.86 37.37
CA TRP A 431 -16.16 -22.08 38.47
C TRP A 431 -16.87 -20.73 38.54
N TRP A 432 -17.99 -20.69 39.26
CA TRP A 432 -18.46 -19.47 39.92
C TRP A 432 -17.73 -19.37 41.26
N GLY A 433 -17.11 -18.22 41.52
CA GLY A 433 -16.26 -18.01 42.69
C GLY A 433 -16.99 -18.14 44.04
N ARG A 434 -16.21 -18.44 45.08
CA ARG A 434 -16.47 -17.97 46.44
C ARG A 434 -15.16 -17.40 46.99
N LEU A 435 -15.12 -16.09 47.16
CA LEU A 435 -14.34 -15.46 48.22
C LEU A 435 -14.90 -15.96 49.56
N PRO A 436 -14.07 -16.46 50.50
CA PRO A 436 -14.50 -16.62 51.87
C PRO A 436 -14.51 -15.25 52.54
N ALA A 437 -15.59 -14.98 53.29
CA ALA A 437 -15.67 -13.85 54.19
C ALA A 437 -14.71 -14.04 55.37
N ALA A 438 -13.85 -13.04 55.58
CA ALA A 438 -13.54 -12.43 56.87
C ALA A 438 -13.25 -10.95 56.60
#